data_AF-A0A378LPL7-F1
#
_entry.id   AF-A0A378LPL7-F1
#
_cell.length_a   1.000
_cell.length_b   1.000
_cell.length_c   1.000
_cell.angle_alpha   90.00
_cell.angle_beta   90.00
_cell.angle_gamma   90.00
#
_symmetry.space_group_name_H-M   'P 1'
#
loop_
_entity.id
_entity.type
_entity.pdbx_description
1 polymer ?
#
loop_
_entity_poly.entity_id
_entity_poly.type
_entity_poly.pdbx_seq_one_letter_code
_entity_poly.pdbx_strand_id
1 'polypeptide(L)'
;MEPISIALVCAGALGVVVILAAFIRQILLSRDKQLNDKAQSKALNQEVRELEQMRAQMQNEKRFDSHYQVLGANKDAIRYIDNKIEDVLNKKRELIERYAKVIVKESGSIVSGEISLDKKAECDRLREEIDHEIAFYDSELKKFQERRESLWDAHTDFQRYLLNQERARNASLDNVYKQHSALLEKVYLRHIDDTEIVAVKSMEASTITFKDMLMMPIQFLMQYFGVSITPGISLVQTRVEHVARAEVEKTQTEINNPAPEKEEGVQQDMNTRPKKQEAIQDINPKEEKEKEESENHSMTFA
;
A
#
# COMPACT_ATOMS: atom_id res chain seq x y z
N MET A 1 43.80 20.49 45.88
CA MET A 1 42.57 20.97 45.24
C MET A 1 41.40 20.52 46.10
N GLU A 2 40.46 21.42 46.39
CA GLU A 2 39.27 21.04 47.15
C GLU A 2 38.38 20.12 46.29
N PRO A 3 37.75 19.09 46.89
CA PRO A 3 36.91 18.13 46.17
C PRO A 3 35.75 18.80 45.40
N ILE A 4 35.31 19.97 45.86
CA ILE A 4 34.29 20.80 45.20
C ILE A 4 34.76 21.27 43.82
N SER A 5 36.02 21.67 43.69
CA SER A 5 36.59 22.15 42.42
C SER A 5 36.70 21.04 41.38
N ILE A 6 37.04 19.82 41.81
CA ILE A 6 37.14 18.64 40.94
C ILE A 6 35.75 18.24 40.43
N ALA A 7 34.74 18.25 41.31
CA ALA A 7 33.35 17.96 40.94
C ALA A 7 32.80 18.96 39.91
N LEU A 8 33.09 20.25 40.07
CA LEU A 8 32.68 21.31 39.14
C LEU A 8 33.30 21.14 37.75
N VAL A 9 34.60 20.81 37.68
CA VAL A 9 35.30 20.55 36.42
C VAL A 9 34.76 19.29 35.73
N CYS A 10 34.50 18.21 36.48
CA CYS A 10 33.91 16.99 35.94
C CYS A 10 32.48 17.21 35.42
N ALA A 11 31.64 17.96 36.15
CA ALA A 11 30.28 18.30 35.69
C ALA A 11 30.31 19.12 34.39
N GLY A 12 31.23 20.09 34.29
CA GLY A 12 31.42 20.88 33.06
C GLY A 12 31.86 20.01 31.88
N ALA A 13 32.86 19.16 32.08
CA ALA A 13 33.36 18.26 31.02
C ALA A 13 32.31 17.23 30.57
N LEU A 14 31.57 16.63 31.51
CA LEU A 14 30.48 15.70 31.20
C LEU A 14 29.32 16.39 30.47
N GLY A 15 28.97 17.62 30.87
CA GLY A 15 27.94 18.40 30.20
C GLY A 15 28.28 18.66 28.73
N VAL A 16 29.53 19.01 28.43
CA VAL A 16 29.98 19.21 27.04
C VAL A 16 29.90 17.91 26.23
N VAL A 17 30.35 16.78 26.79
CA VAL A 17 30.29 15.47 26.11
C VAL A 17 28.84 15.06 25.82
N VAL A 18 27.91 15.34 26.73
CA VAL A 18 26.48 15.04 26.55
C VAL A 18 25.88 15.87 25.42
N ILE A 19 26.14 17.19 25.38
CA ILE A 19 25.65 18.06 24.31
C ILE A 19 26.19 17.59 22.95
N LEU A 20 27.47 17.22 22.90
CA LEU A 20 28.12 16.73 21.69
C LEU A 20 27.53 15.38 21.24
N ALA A 21 27.26 14.47 22.18
CA ALA A 21 26.61 13.19 21.88
C ALA A 21 25.18 13.37 21.36
N ALA A 22 24.39 14.27 21.96
CA ALA A 22 23.05 14.60 21.49
C ALA A 22 23.08 15.20 20.07
N PHE A 23 24.06 16.07 19.79
CA PHE A 23 24.23 16.70 18.48
C PHE A 23 24.63 15.69 17.40
N ILE A 24 25.64 14.85 17.65
CA ILE A 24 26.03 13.76 16.72
C ILE A 24 24.84 12.85 16.43
N ARG A 25 24.03 12.56 17.45
CA ARG A 25 22.83 11.73 17.29
C ARG A 25 21.78 12.38 16.41
N GLN A 26 21.51 13.68 16.59
CA GLN A 26 20.59 14.42 15.72
C GLN A 26 21.08 14.43 14.27
N ILE A 27 22.40 14.53 14.05
CA ILE A 27 23.00 14.44 12.71
C ILE A 27 22.79 13.04 12.10
N LEU A 28 23.03 11.97 12.86
CA LEU A 28 22.83 10.60 12.37
C LEU A 28 21.37 10.33 11.98
N LEU A 29 20.42 10.70 12.85
CA LEU A 29 18.99 10.56 12.57
C LEU A 29 18.56 11.39 11.36
N SER A 30 19.08 12.62 11.22
CA SER A 30 18.82 13.46 10.05
C SER A 30 19.36 12.84 8.76
N ARG A 31 20.53 12.19 8.82
CA ARG A 31 21.14 11.53 7.66
C ARG A 31 20.36 10.28 7.26
N ASP A 32 19.98 9.46 8.22
CA ASP A 32 19.18 8.25 7.98
C ASP A 32 17.83 8.60 7.37
N LYS A 33 17.18 9.65 7.89
CA LYS A 33 15.96 10.21 7.29
C LYS A 33 16.18 10.63 5.83
N GLN A 34 17.21 11.43 5.56
CA GLN A 34 17.51 11.86 4.18
C GLN A 34 17.78 10.70 3.21
N LEU A 35 18.46 9.65 3.68
CA LEU A 35 18.70 8.46 2.86
C LEU A 35 17.41 7.71 2.55
N ASN A 36 16.52 7.61 3.54
CA ASN A 36 15.20 7.00 3.37
C ASN A 36 14.31 7.81 2.42
N ASP A 37 14.21 9.12 2.61
CA ASP A 37 13.44 10.02 1.73
C ASP A 37 13.94 9.94 0.29
N LYS A 38 15.26 9.84 0.09
CA LYS A 38 15.86 9.66 -1.24
C LYS A 38 15.55 8.29 -1.85
N ALA A 39 15.54 7.22 -1.04
CA ALA A 39 15.16 5.89 -1.51
C ALA A 39 13.67 5.86 -1.90
N GLN A 40 12.81 6.47 -1.11
CA GLN A 40 11.38 6.61 -1.41
C GLN A 40 11.13 7.44 -2.67
N SER A 41 11.81 8.57 -2.83
CA SER A 41 11.72 9.38 -4.04
C SER A 41 12.14 8.59 -5.28
N LYS A 42 13.19 7.75 -5.20
CA LYS A 42 13.60 6.88 -6.31
C LYS A 42 12.54 5.81 -6.62
N ALA A 43 12.01 5.15 -5.61
CA ALA A 43 10.96 4.13 -5.78
C ALA A 43 9.69 4.75 -6.38
N LEU A 44 9.27 5.92 -5.89
CA LEU A 44 8.15 6.69 -6.43
C LEU A 44 8.38 7.02 -7.91
N ASN A 45 9.55 7.54 -8.28
CA ASN A 45 9.87 7.86 -9.66
C ASN A 45 9.84 6.64 -10.58
N GLN A 46 10.17 5.44 -10.06
CA GLN A 46 10.05 4.21 -10.83
C GLN A 46 8.58 3.81 -11.05
N GLU A 47 7.76 3.82 -9.99
CA GLU A 47 6.33 3.52 -10.08
C GLU A 47 5.60 4.52 -11.02
N VAL A 48 5.98 5.81 -10.96
CA VAL A 48 5.45 6.83 -11.89
C VAL A 48 5.84 6.55 -13.34
N ARG A 49 7.08 6.12 -13.61
CA ARG A 49 7.52 5.76 -14.98
C ARG A 49 6.76 4.55 -15.53
N GLU A 50 6.51 3.54 -14.70
CA GLU A 50 5.73 2.37 -15.10
C GLU A 50 4.28 2.77 -15.45
N LEU A 51 3.69 3.69 -14.68
CA LEU A 51 2.36 4.23 -14.95
C LEU A 51 2.32 5.09 -16.21
N GLU A 52 3.36 5.88 -16.48
CA GLU A 52 3.52 6.62 -17.73
C GLU A 52 3.66 5.68 -18.94
N GLN A 53 4.37 4.57 -18.78
CA GLN A 53 4.49 3.55 -19.83
C GLN A 53 3.14 2.90 -20.13
N MET A 54 2.36 2.52 -19.09
CA MET A 54 1.00 2.01 -19.26
C MET A 54 0.10 3.04 -19.97
N ARG A 55 0.23 4.33 -19.61
CA ARG A 55 -0.49 5.42 -20.29
C ARG A 55 -0.11 5.54 -21.77
N ALA A 56 1.18 5.46 -22.10
CA ALA A 56 1.65 5.52 -23.49
C ALA A 56 1.15 4.33 -24.32
N GLN A 57 1.10 3.13 -23.73
CA GLN A 57 0.53 1.95 -24.38
C GLN A 57 -0.97 2.12 -24.69
N MET A 58 -1.75 2.70 -23.75
CA MET A 58 -3.17 3.01 -23.98
C MET A 58 -3.42 4.06 -25.08
N GLN A 59 -2.49 4.98 -25.32
CA GLN A 59 -2.64 5.98 -26.38
C GLN A 59 -2.53 5.38 -27.80
N ASN A 60 -1.84 4.24 -27.92
CA ASN A 60 -1.63 3.57 -29.19
C ASN A 60 -2.80 2.66 -29.60
N GLU A 61 -3.71 2.34 -28.67
CA GLU A 61 -4.95 1.61 -28.96
C GLU A 61 -6.00 2.51 -29.65
N LYS A 62 -5.74 2.87 -30.90
CA LYS A 62 -6.75 3.54 -31.75
C LYS A 62 -7.72 2.52 -32.34
N ARG A 63 -8.98 2.92 -32.45
CA ARG A 63 -10.05 2.14 -33.09
C ARG A 63 -9.84 2.12 -34.61
N PHE A 64 -10.11 0.99 -35.25
CA PHE A 64 -10.00 0.86 -36.71
C PHE A 64 -11.22 1.50 -37.39
N ASP A 65 -11.00 2.56 -38.18
CA ASP A 65 -12.03 3.29 -38.94
C ASP A 65 -12.61 2.51 -40.14
N SER A 66 -12.09 1.31 -40.44
CA SER A 66 -12.38 0.60 -41.69
C SER A 66 -13.77 -0.06 -41.75
N HIS A 67 -14.53 -0.10 -40.65
CA HIS A 67 -15.73 -0.92 -40.55
C HIS A 67 -17.04 -0.25 -40.98
N TYR A 68 -17.05 1.07 -41.19
CA TYR A 68 -18.28 1.79 -41.55
C TYR A 68 -18.83 1.46 -42.95
N GLN A 69 -18.07 0.72 -43.77
CA GLN A 69 -18.53 0.28 -45.10
C GLN A 69 -19.60 -0.80 -45.03
N VAL A 70 -19.70 -1.52 -43.89
CA VAL A 70 -20.58 -2.69 -43.72
C VAL A 70 -21.90 -2.34 -43.02
N LEU A 71 -22.11 -1.08 -42.61
CA LEU A 71 -23.21 -0.66 -41.73
C LEU A 71 -24.53 -0.27 -42.42
N GLY A 72 -24.62 -0.44 -43.75
CA GLY A 72 -25.87 -0.24 -44.50
C GLY A 72 -26.54 1.11 -44.26
N ALA A 73 -27.86 1.09 -43.99
CA ALA A 73 -28.69 2.29 -43.85
C ALA A 73 -28.48 3.08 -42.55
N ASN A 74 -27.98 2.45 -41.48
CA ASN A 74 -27.78 3.08 -40.16
C ASN A 74 -26.37 3.66 -39.97
N LYS A 75 -25.56 3.69 -41.03
CA LYS A 75 -24.14 4.07 -41.01
C LYS A 75 -23.88 5.41 -40.32
N ASP A 76 -24.61 6.46 -40.67
CA ASP A 76 -24.37 7.81 -40.14
C ASP A 76 -24.75 7.92 -38.65
N ALA A 77 -25.82 7.23 -38.24
CA ALA A 77 -26.24 7.17 -36.84
C ALA A 77 -25.22 6.41 -35.98
N ILE A 78 -24.72 5.27 -36.46
CA ILE A 78 -23.70 4.47 -35.76
C ILE A 78 -22.39 5.26 -35.67
N ARG A 79 -21.96 5.91 -36.77
CA ARG A 79 -20.77 6.77 -36.78
C ARG A 79 -20.89 7.93 -35.79
N TYR A 80 -22.05 8.55 -35.68
CA TYR A 80 -22.29 9.60 -34.69
C TYR A 80 -22.16 9.07 -33.26
N ILE A 81 -22.74 7.90 -32.96
CA ILE A 81 -22.64 7.29 -31.63
C ILE A 81 -21.20 6.88 -31.32
N ASP A 82 -20.49 6.32 -32.28
CA ASP A 82 -19.09 5.93 -32.13
C ASP A 82 -18.19 7.14 -31.85
N ASN A 83 -18.41 8.26 -32.54
CA ASN A 83 -17.73 9.52 -32.22
C ASN A 83 -18.05 9.98 -30.79
N LYS A 84 -19.30 9.83 -30.33
CA LYS A 84 -19.69 10.20 -28.95
C LYS A 84 -19.06 9.28 -27.90
N ILE A 85 -18.95 7.98 -28.18
CA ILE A 85 -18.24 7.03 -27.30
C ILE A 85 -16.76 7.42 -27.21
N GLU A 86 -16.13 7.74 -28.34
CA GLU A 86 -14.73 8.19 -28.37
C GLU A 86 -14.55 9.53 -27.63
N ASP A 87 -15.47 10.49 -27.81
CA ASP A 87 -15.49 11.76 -27.05
C ASP A 87 -15.52 11.50 -25.53
N VAL A 88 -16.41 10.61 -25.06
CA VAL A 88 -16.54 10.26 -23.63
C VAL A 88 -15.27 9.58 -23.11
N LEU A 89 -14.71 8.61 -23.84
CA LEU A 89 -13.47 7.94 -23.46
C LEU A 89 -12.27 8.90 -23.42
N ASN A 90 -12.22 9.88 -24.33
CA ASN A 90 -11.18 10.91 -24.32
C ASN A 90 -11.32 11.85 -23.13
N LYS A 91 -12.54 12.29 -22.80
CA LYS A 91 -12.79 13.10 -21.59
C LYS A 91 -12.39 12.34 -20.31
N LYS A 92 -12.77 11.06 -20.20
CA LYS A 92 -12.37 10.20 -19.07
C LYS A 92 -10.85 10.06 -18.99
N ARG A 93 -10.16 9.88 -20.12
CA ARG A 93 -8.69 9.85 -20.19
C ARG A 93 -8.06 11.17 -19.72
N GLU A 94 -8.53 12.31 -20.22
CA GLU A 94 -8.04 13.64 -19.83
C GLU A 94 -8.24 13.90 -18.34
N LEU A 95 -9.37 13.47 -17.78
CA LEU A 95 -9.64 13.53 -16.35
C LEU A 95 -8.61 12.74 -15.54
N ILE A 96 -8.37 11.48 -15.91
CA ILE A 96 -7.39 10.61 -15.25
C ILE A 96 -5.98 11.17 -15.40
N GLU A 97 -5.64 11.76 -16.55
CA GLU A 97 -4.33 12.39 -16.77
C GLU A 97 -4.13 13.62 -15.87
N ARG A 98 -5.14 14.48 -15.75
CA ARG A 98 -5.09 15.64 -14.85
C ARG A 98 -4.92 15.19 -13.41
N TYR A 99 -5.73 14.22 -12.98
CA TYR A 99 -5.62 13.65 -11.64
C TYR A 99 -4.22 13.08 -11.38
N ALA A 100 -3.68 12.28 -12.30
CA ALA A 100 -2.36 11.70 -12.15
C ALA A 100 -1.24 12.74 -12.00
N LYS A 101 -1.31 13.88 -12.72
CA LYS A 101 -0.34 14.98 -12.56
C LYS A 101 -0.40 15.58 -11.15
N VAL A 102 -1.60 15.73 -10.60
CA VAL A 102 -1.79 16.21 -9.22
C VAL A 102 -1.22 15.20 -8.23
N ILE A 103 -1.48 13.90 -8.41
CA ILE A 103 -0.97 12.83 -7.54
C ILE A 103 0.56 12.78 -7.53
N VAL A 104 1.21 12.89 -8.68
CA VAL A 104 2.69 12.91 -8.75
C VAL A 104 3.26 14.11 -8.01
N LYS A 105 2.63 15.29 -8.16
CA LYS A 105 3.04 16.50 -7.43
C LYS A 105 2.87 16.32 -5.93
N GLU A 106 1.70 15.84 -5.49
CA GLU A 106 1.40 15.69 -4.07
C GLU A 106 2.26 14.62 -3.39
N SER A 107 2.44 13.46 -4.04
CA SER A 107 3.35 12.43 -3.55
C SER A 107 4.79 12.93 -3.40
N GLY A 108 5.26 13.80 -4.29
CA GLY A 108 6.56 14.48 -4.13
C GLY A 108 6.62 15.43 -2.93
N SER A 109 5.55 16.20 -2.70
CA SER A 109 5.42 17.08 -1.52
C SER A 109 5.37 16.30 -0.20
N ILE A 110 4.68 15.15 -0.18
CA ILE A 110 4.61 14.25 0.97
C ILE A 110 6.00 13.72 1.35
N VAL A 111 6.74 13.19 0.37
CA VAL A 111 8.11 12.69 0.60
C VAL A 111 9.05 13.80 1.08
N SER A 112 8.79 15.05 0.70
CA SER A 112 9.56 16.22 1.16
C SER A 112 9.19 16.68 2.59
N GLY A 113 8.20 16.05 3.22
CA GLY A 113 7.77 16.33 4.60
C GLY A 113 6.70 17.41 4.74
N GLU A 114 6.06 17.83 3.65
CA GLU A 114 4.99 18.84 3.69
C GLU A 114 3.60 18.23 3.89
N ILE A 115 3.43 17.31 4.86
CA ILE A 115 2.12 16.75 5.20
C ILE A 115 1.38 17.68 6.16
N SER A 116 0.17 18.06 5.77
CA SER A 116 -0.84 18.59 6.68
C SER A 116 -2.11 17.73 6.58
N LEU A 117 -2.86 17.67 7.69
CA LEU A 117 -4.18 17.01 7.70
C LEU A 117 -5.12 17.66 6.68
N ASP A 118 -5.01 18.96 6.49
CA ASP A 118 -5.80 19.72 5.52
C ASP A 118 -5.50 19.29 4.08
N LYS A 119 -4.23 19.05 3.73
CA LYS A 119 -3.82 18.57 2.40
C LYS A 119 -4.40 17.19 2.10
N LYS A 120 -4.36 16.28 3.09
CA LYS A 120 -4.98 14.95 2.93
C LYS A 120 -6.48 15.06 2.68
N ALA A 121 -7.19 15.88 3.45
CA ALA A 121 -8.62 16.10 3.27
C ALA A 121 -8.95 16.70 1.88
N GLU A 122 -8.10 17.60 1.37
CA GLU A 122 -8.24 18.15 0.02
C GLU A 122 -8.04 17.08 -1.06
N CYS A 123 -7.06 16.18 -0.90
CA CYS A 123 -6.84 15.05 -1.80
C CYS A 123 -7.99 14.04 -1.77
N ASP A 124 -8.53 13.74 -0.59
CA ASP A 124 -9.67 12.85 -0.43
C ASP A 124 -10.92 13.44 -1.12
N ARG A 125 -11.17 14.75 -0.95
CA ARG A 125 -12.26 15.45 -1.66
C ARG A 125 -12.07 15.43 -3.17
N LEU A 126 -10.84 15.66 -3.65
CA LEU A 126 -10.54 15.59 -5.08
C LEU A 126 -10.80 14.18 -5.62
N ARG A 127 -10.39 13.13 -4.88
CA ARG A 127 -10.66 11.74 -5.25
C ARG A 127 -12.15 11.47 -5.38
N GLU A 128 -12.97 11.90 -4.41
CA GLU A 128 -14.43 11.75 -4.47
C GLU A 128 -15.05 12.46 -5.69
N GLU A 129 -14.58 13.65 -6.02
CA GLU A 129 -15.03 14.39 -7.21
C GLU A 129 -14.70 13.63 -8.50
N ILE A 130 -13.48 13.10 -8.60
CA ILE A 130 -13.05 12.30 -9.76
C ILE A 130 -13.83 10.98 -9.84
N ASP A 131 -14.09 10.31 -8.71
CA ASP A 131 -14.89 9.08 -8.66
C ASP A 131 -16.32 9.34 -9.17
N HIS A 132 -16.92 10.47 -8.78
CA HIS A 132 -18.24 10.87 -9.26
C HIS A 132 -18.23 11.16 -10.78
N GLU A 133 -17.23 11.89 -11.28
CA GLU A 133 -17.11 12.15 -12.72
C GLU A 133 -16.85 10.88 -13.54
N ILE A 134 -16.02 9.95 -13.04
CA ILE A 134 -15.79 8.65 -13.68
C ILE A 134 -17.10 7.86 -13.76
N ALA A 135 -17.85 7.78 -12.67
CA ALA A 135 -19.15 7.11 -12.63
C ALA A 135 -20.16 7.75 -13.60
N PHE A 136 -20.14 9.08 -13.73
CA PHE A 136 -20.94 9.80 -14.71
C PHE A 136 -20.58 9.38 -16.14
N TYR A 137 -19.30 9.38 -16.51
CA TYR A 137 -18.86 8.96 -17.84
C TYR A 137 -19.16 7.49 -18.14
N ASP A 138 -19.03 6.59 -17.16
CA ASP A 138 -19.41 5.19 -17.32
C ASP A 138 -20.91 5.03 -17.61
N SER A 139 -21.74 5.85 -16.96
CA SER A 139 -23.19 5.87 -17.21
C SER A 139 -23.53 6.39 -18.61
N GLU A 140 -22.82 7.41 -19.11
CA GLU A 140 -22.99 7.93 -20.47
C GLU A 140 -22.53 6.91 -21.51
N LEU A 141 -21.38 6.28 -21.29
CA LEU A 141 -20.82 5.24 -22.15
C LEU A 141 -21.83 4.10 -22.32
N LYS A 142 -22.44 3.65 -21.21
CA LYS A 142 -23.46 2.61 -21.22
C LYS A 142 -24.68 3.00 -22.06
N LYS A 143 -25.19 4.23 -21.91
CA LYS A 143 -26.33 4.73 -22.71
C LYS A 143 -26.02 4.73 -24.21
N PHE A 144 -24.82 5.15 -24.61
CA PHE A 144 -24.40 5.14 -26.00
C PHE A 144 -24.22 3.71 -26.55
N GLN A 145 -23.70 2.79 -25.73
CA GLN A 145 -23.57 1.37 -26.09
C GLN A 145 -24.93 0.70 -26.30
N GLU A 146 -25.89 0.92 -25.41
CA GLU A 146 -27.27 0.41 -25.52
C GLU A 146 -27.97 0.98 -26.77
N ARG A 147 -27.82 2.28 -27.01
CA ARG A 147 -28.36 2.91 -28.21
C ARG A 147 -27.74 2.34 -29.49
N ARG A 148 -26.43 2.08 -29.49
CA ARG A 148 -25.75 1.48 -30.65
C ARG A 148 -26.20 0.04 -30.90
N GLU A 149 -26.40 -0.73 -29.84
CA GLU A 149 -26.92 -2.10 -29.92
C GLU A 149 -28.31 -2.12 -30.58
N SER A 150 -29.19 -1.17 -30.25
CA SER A 150 -30.51 -1.07 -30.88
C SER A 150 -30.52 -0.74 -32.38
N LEU A 151 -29.37 -0.30 -32.93
CA LEU A 151 -29.23 0.07 -34.35
C LEU A 151 -28.57 -1.04 -35.20
N TRP A 152 -28.08 -2.10 -34.55
CA TRP A 152 -27.25 -3.14 -35.17
C TRP A 152 -28.04 -4.44 -35.36
N ASP A 153 -28.70 -4.60 -36.50
CA ASP A 153 -29.56 -5.78 -36.73
C ASP A 153 -28.86 -6.93 -37.48
N ALA A 154 -27.75 -6.67 -38.19
CA ALA A 154 -27.18 -7.62 -39.16
C ALA A 154 -25.84 -8.28 -38.74
N HIS A 155 -25.10 -7.72 -37.77
CA HIS A 155 -23.71 -8.13 -37.49
C HIS A 155 -23.37 -8.14 -35.97
N THR A 156 -24.07 -8.99 -35.22
CA THR A 156 -23.96 -9.10 -33.76
C THR A 156 -22.58 -9.56 -33.27
N ASP A 157 -21.87 -10.41 -34.02
CA ASP A 157 -20.53 -10.86 -33.64
C ASP A 157 -19.49 -9.74 -33.73
N PHE A 158 -19.58 -8.91 -34.78
CA PHE A 158 -18.70 -7.76 -34.95
C PHE A 158 -19.00 -6.67 -33.89
N GLN A 159 -20.27 -6.43 -33.61
CA GLN A 159 -20.69 -5.58 -32.50
C GLN A 159 -20.13 -6.08 -31.16
N ARG A 160 -20.19 -7.39 -30.89
CA ARG A 160 -19.64 -8.00 -29.66
C ARG A 160 -18.13 -7.79 -29.58
N TYR A 161 -17.41 -7.95 -30.68
CA TYR A 161 -15.98 -7.68 -30.75
C TYR A 161 -15.66 -6.22 -30.40
N LEU A 162 -16.36 -5.25 -31.01
CA LEU A 162 -16.16 -3.83 -30.72
C LEU A 162 -16.50 -3.45 -29.28
N LEU A 163 -17.59 -4.00 -28.75
CA LEU A 163 -17.99 -3.80 -27.36
C LEU A 163 -16.93 -4.34 -26.39
N ASN A 164 -16.38 -5.53 -26.68
CA ASN A 164 -15.32 -6.12 -25.87
C ASN A 164 -14.04 -5.27 -25.90
N GLN A 165 -13.66 -4.75 -27.07
CA GLN A 165 -12.52 -3.84 -27.20
C GLN A 165 -12.72 -2.56 -26.38
N GLU A 166 -13.91 -1.95 -26.43
CA GLU A 166 -14.24 -0.77 -25.63
C GLU A 166 -14.25 -1.05 -24.14
N ARG A 167 -14.82 -2.18 -23.72
CA ARG A 167 -14.81 -2.59 -22.30
C ARG A 167 -13.39 -2.82 -21.81
N ALA A 168 -12.54 -3.46 -22.60
CA ALA A 168 -11.13 -3.65 -22.27
C ALA A 168 -10.41 -2.29 -22.13
N ARG A 169 -10.64 -1.36 -23.06
CA ARG A 169 -10.07 -0.01 -23.00
C ARG A 169 -10.58 0.77 -21.78
N ASN A 170 -11.88 0.70 -21.46
CA ASN A 170 -12.45 1.36 -20.29
C ASN A 170 -11.88 0.78 -18.99
N ALA A 171 -11.81 -0.56 -18.89
CA ALA A 171 -11.23 -1.24 -17.74
C ALA A 171 -9.74 -0.92 -17.57
N SER A 172 -9.01 -0.73 -18.67
CA SER A 172 -7.62 -0.28 -18.64
C SER A 172 -7.48 1.14 -18.06
N LEU A 173 -8.35 2.08 -18.47
CA LEU A 173 -8.41 3.42 -17.89
C LEU A 173 -8.73 3.37 -16.39
N ASP A 174 -9.69 2.55 -15.98
CA ASP A 174 -10.06 2.36 -14.57
C ASP A 174 -8.91 1.78 -13.76
N ASN A 175 -8.18 0.82 -14.34
CA ASN A 175 -7.02 0.23 -13.68
C ASN A 175 -5.92 1.27 -13.46
N VAL A 176 -5.60 2.09 -14.47
CA VAL A 176 -4.61 3.17 -14.33
C VAL A 176 -5.04 4.19 -13.28
N TYR A 177 -6.31 4.56 -13.25
CA TYR A 177 -6.86 5.42 -12.20
C TYR A 177 -6.68 4.80 -10.80
N LYS A 178 -7.08 3.53 -10.62
CA LYS A 178 -6.92 2.81 -9.35
C LYS A 178 -5.47 2.71 -8.91
N GLN A 179 -4.55 2.45 -9.83
CA GLN A 179 -3.12 2.39 -9.53
C GLN A 179 -2.59 3.76 -9.09
N HIS A 180 -3.02 4.86 -9.72
CA HIS A 180 -2.65 6.21 -9.26
C HIS A 180 -3.18 6.52 -7.86
N SER A 181 -4.44 6.16 -7.56
CA SER A 181 -5.00 6.35 -6.22
C SER A 181 -4.30 5.48 -5.17
N ALA A 182 -4.00 4.22 -5.49
CA ALA A 182 -3.26 3.32 -4.62
C ALA A 182 -1.82 3.79 -4.36
N LEU A 183 -1.16 4.38 -5.37
CA LEU A 183 0.17 4.98 -5.21
C LEU A 183 0.15 6.10 -4.17
N LEU A 184 -0.82 7.02 -4.26
CA LEU A 184 -0.95 8.11 -3.31
C LEU A 184 -1.17 7.60 -1.88
N GLU A 185 -2.10 6.66 -1.72
CA GLU A 185 -2.44 6.06 -0.43
C GLU A 185 -1.23 5.36 0.20
N LYS A 186 -0.49 4.57 -0.60
CA LYS A 186 0.75 3.92 -0.19
C LYS A 186 1.82 4.92 0.25
N VAL A 187 1.94 6.06 -0.42
CA VAL A 187 2.88 7.13 -0.04
C VAL A 187 2.47 7.77 1.29
N TYR A 188 1.18 8.03 1.50
CA TYR A 188 0.68 8.54 2.78
C TYR A 188 0.94 7.56 3.93
N LEU A 189 0.58 6.29 3.76
CA LEU A 189 0.77 5.27 4.79
C LEU A 189 2.25 5.13 5.15
N ARG A 190 3.13 4.99 4.16
CA ARG A 190 4.59 4.88 4.41
C ARG A 190 5.16 6.09 5.11
N HIS A 191 4.72 7.30 4.75
CA HIS A 191 5.20 8.49 5.44
C HIS A 191 4.75 8.52 6.90
N ILE A 192 3.48 8.20 7.16
CA ILE A 192 2.96 8.13 8.53
C ILE A 192 3.73 7.08 9.34
N ASP A 193 3.87 5.87 8.81
CA ASP A 193 4.62 4.77 9.45
C ASP A 193 6.07 5.15 9.72
N ASP A 194 6.76 5.76 8.75
CA ASP A 194 8.14 6.21 8.93
C ASP A 194 8.26 7.31 9.97
N THR A 195 7.34 8.28 9.98
CA THR A 195 7.33 9.32 11.01
C THR A 195 7.06 8.76 12.39
N GLU A 196 6.17 7.77 12.52
CA GLU A 196 5.89 7.07 13.77
C GLU A 196 7.11 6.28 14.24
N ILE A 197 7.71 5.46 13.36
CA ILE A 197 8.91 4.67 13.67
C ILE A 197 10.06 5.58 14.09
N VAL A 198 10.28 6.70 13.40
CA VAL A 198 11.33 7.67 13.76
C VAL A 198 11.01 8.32 15.11
N ALA A 199 9.75 8.67 15.38
CA ALA A 199 9.35 9.22 16.67
C ALA A 199 9.56 8.22 17.82
N VAL A 200 9.13 6.96 17.66
CA VAL A 200 9.32 5.89 18.64
C VAL A 200 10.79 5.62 18.88
N LYS A 201 11.58 5.43 17.81
CA LYS A 201 13.03 5.25 17.93
C LYS A 201 13.71 6.44 18.59
N SER A 202 13.25 7.67 18.32
CA SER A 202 13.76 8.89 18.96
C SER A 202 13.40 8.95 20.46
N MET A 203 12.21 8.49 20.85
CA MET A 203 11.81 8.40 22.26
C MET A 203 12.57 7.32 23.02
N GLU A 204 12.69 6.11 22.47
CA GLU A 204 13.48 5.01 23.05
C GLU A 204 14.96 5.41 23.18
N ALA A 205 15.51 5.97 22.10
CA ALA A 205 16.82 6.59 22.05
C ALA A 205 17.07 7.57 23.18
N SER A 206 16.16 8.54 23.33
CA SER A 206 16.23 9.59 24.35
C SER A 206 16.14 9.00 25.76
N THR A 207 15.30 7.99 25.94
CA THR A 207 15.15 7.29 27.23
C THR A 207 16.43 6.55 27.61
N ILE A 208 17.07 5.86 26.66
CA ILE A 208 18.35 5.17 26.88
C ILE A 208 19.46 6.19 27.17
N THR A 209 19.57 7.26 26.39
CA THR A 209 20.57 8.32 26.63
C THR A 209 20.35 8.99 27.98
N PHE A 210 19.11 9.29 28.36
CA PHE A 210 18.79 9.87 29.66
C PHE A 210 19.16 8.92 30.81
N LYS A 211 18.83 7.63 30.66
CA LYS A 211 19.20 6.59 31.63
C LYS A 211 20.71 6.48 31.79
N ASP A 212 21.46 6.45 30.69
CA ASP A 212 22.92 6.35 30.73
C ASP A 212 23.57 7.65 31.24
N MET A 213 23.02 8.81 30.89
CA MET A 213 23.47 10.11 31.41
C MET A 213 23.27 10.23 32.92
N LEU A 214 22.17 9.72 33.47
CA LEU A 214 21.95 9.70 34.92
C LEU A 214 22.77 8.62 35.63
N MET A 215 22.91 7.44 35.04
CA MET A 215 23.64 6.33 35.67
C MET A 215 25.15 6.51 35.66
N MET A 216 25.73 7.16 34.64
CA MET A 216 27.18 7.26 34.50
C MET A 216 27.85 8.06 35.65
N PRO A 217 27.33 9.22 36.10
CA PRO A 217 27.87 9.93 37.27
C PRO A 217 27.65 9.15 38.57
N ILE A 218 26.54 8.44 38.71
CA ILE A 218 26.24 7.61 39.89
C ILE A 218 27.24 6.44 39.98
N GLN A 219 27.50 5.76 38.86
CA GLN A 219 28.51 4.70 38.79
C GLN A 219 29.92 5.24 39.09
N PHE A 220 30.24 6.42 38.59
CA PHE A 220 31.52 7.09 38.89
C PHE A 220 31.66 7.44 40.37
N LEU A 221 30.61 7.99 41.01
CA LEU A 221 30.60 8.27 42.44
C LEU A 221 30.68 6.98 43.26
N MET A 222 29.97 5.91 42.89
CA MET A 222 30.07 4.61 43.55
C MET A 222 31.50 4.03 43.48
N GLN A 223 32.19 4.17 42.34
CA GLN A 223 33.60 3.80 42.21
C GLN A 223 34.51 4.67 43.09
N TYR A 224 34.27 5.98 43.13
CA TYR A 224 35.12 6.92 43.88
C TYR A 224 34.99 6.76 45.40
N PHE A 225 33.79 6.49 45.91
CA PHE A 225 33.55 6.24 47.34
C PHE A 225 33.92 4.82 47.80
N GLY A 226 34.59 4.04 46.94
CA GLY A 226 35.15 2.75 47.35
C GLY A 226 34.12 1.74 47.78
N VAL A 227 32.87 1.85 47.28
CA VAL A 227 31.92 0.73 47.35
C VAL A 227 32.45 -0.32 46.40
N SER A 228 33.39 -1.12 46.90
CA SER A 228 34.08 -2.17 46.18
C SER A 228 33.07 -3.23 45.75
N ILE A 229 32.49 -3.06 44.57
CA ILE A 229 32.24 -4.19 43.71
C ILE A 229 33.56 -4.37 42.95
N THR A 230 34.34 -5.35 43.39
CA THR A 230 35.55 -5.83 42.73
C THR A 230 35.35 -5.91 41.21
N PRO A 231 36.39 -5.65 40.40
CA PRO A 231 36.32 -5.67 38.94
C PRO A 231 36.30 -7.12 38.45
N GLY A 232 35.26 -7.87 38.75
CA GLY A 232 34.89 -9.04 37.95
C GLY A 232 34.08 -8.50 36.79
N ILE A 233 34.61 -8.53 35.56
CA ILE A 233 34.03 -8.99 34.27
C ILE A 233 32.49 -8.88 34.03
N SER A 234 31.68 -8.31 34.91
CA SER A 234 30.31 -8.73 35.19
C SER A 234 29.27 -7.64 34.99
N LEU A 235 29.63 -6.37 34.75
CA LEU A 235 28.63 -5.30 34.60
C LEU A 235 28.51 -4.79 33.16
N VAL A 236 29.64 -4.66 32.46
CA VAL A 236 29.64 -4.40 31.01
C VAL A 236 29.21 -5.65 30.25
N GLN A 237 29.72 -6.83 30.62
CA GLN A 237 29.34 -8.09 29.98
C GLN A 237 27.90 -8.48 30.29
N THR A 238 27.37 -8.16 31.46
CA THR A 238 25.96 -8.42 31.78
C THR A 238 25.02 -7.40 31.14
N ARG A 239 25.45 -6.15 30.89
CA ARG A 239 24.73 -5.23 29.98
C ARG A 239 24.70 -5.76 28.55
N VAL A 240 25.85 -6.17 28.01
CA VAL A 240 25.95 -6.71 26.65
C VAL A 240 25.13 -7.99 26.52
N GLU A 241 25.20 -8.87 27.51
CA GLU A 241 24.42 -10.11 27.57
C GLU A 241 22.92 -9.83 27.76
N HIS A 242 22.53 -8.84 28.56
CA HIS A 242 21.13 -8.48 28.74
C HIS A 242 20.54 -7.89 27.45
N VAL A 243 21.30 -7.06 26.73
CA VAL A 243 20.87 -6.55 25.41
C VAL A 243 20.75 -7.70 24.41
N ALA A 244 21.73 -8.60 24.37
CA ALA A 244 21.69 -9.79 23.51
C ALA A 244 20.52 -10.73 23.87
N ARG A 245 20.22 -10.92 25.16
CA ARG A 245 19.08 -11.73 25.63
C ARG A 245 17.73 -11.07 25.31
N ALA A 246 17.62 -9.75 25.44
CA ALA A 246 16.40 -9.03 25.06
C ALA A 246 16.18 -9.06 23.53
N GLU A 247 17.25 -9.02 22.75
CA GLU A 247 17.19 -9.19 21.30
C GLU A 247 16.74 -10.61 20.94
N VAL A 248 17.35 -11.64 21.55
CA VAL A 248 16.92 -13.04 21.37
C VAL A 248 15.47 -13.25 21.82
N GLU A 249 15.04 -12.67 22.94
CA GLU A 249 13.67 -12.77 23.42
C GLU A 249 12.69 -12.16 22.42
N LYS A 250 13.00 -10.98 21.87
CA LYS A 250 12.21 -10.33 20.82
C LYS A 250 12.11 -11.19 19.56
N THR A 251 13.23 -11.71 19.06
CA THR A 251 13.26 -12.58 17.88
C THR A 251 12.53 -13.90 18.16
N GLN A 252 12.63 -14.43 19.37
CA GLN A 252 11.94 -15.64 19.78
C GLN A 252 10.43 -15.42 19.95
N THR A 253 10.00 -14.23 20.36
CA THR A 253 8.57 -13.87 20.38
C THR A 253 8.03 -13.72 18.96
N GLU A 254 8.80 -13.12 18.06
CA GLU A 254 8.43 -12.94 16.65
C GLU A 254 8.33 -14.29 15.89
N ILE A 255 9.19 -15.26 16.24
CA ILE A 255 9.18 -16.61 15.65
C ILE A 255 8.09 -17.51 16.27
N ASN A 256 7.92 -17.49 17.60
CA ASN A 256 7.00 -18.42 18.28
C ASN A 256 5.57 -17.90 18.40
N ASN A 257 5.39 -16.58 18.35
CA ASN A 257 4.10 -15.94 18.28
C ASN A 257 4.11 -15.01 17.06
N PRO A 258 4.11 -15.56 15.81
CA PRO A 258 3.82 -14.73 14.66
C PRO A 258 2.48 -14.06 14.99
N ALA A 259 2.47 -12.72 15.01
CA ALA A 259 1.27 -11.97 15.30
C ALA A 259 0.13 -12.59 14.49
N PRO A 260 -1.04 -12.88 15.09
CA PRO A 260 -2.15 -13.39 14.32
C PRO A 260 -2.32 -12.44 13.15
N GLU A 261 -2.22 -12.98 11.94
CA GLU A 261 -2.64 -12.27 10.74
C GLU A 261 -3.96 -11.62 11.13
N LYS A 262 -4.03 -10.30 11.01
CA LYS A 262 -5.29 -9.60 11.20
C LYS A 262 -6.20 -10.06 10.06
N GLU A 263 -6.83 -11.21 10.25
CA GLU A 263 -8.01 -11.63 9.54
C GLU A 263 -9.06 -10.57 9.85
N GLU A 264 -9.35 -9.79 8.82
CA GLU A 264 -10.64 -9.16 8.66
C GLU A 264 -11.74 -10.20 8.90
N GLY A 265 -12.47 -10.03 10.00
CA GLY A 265 -13.90 -10.31 10.04
C GLY A 265 -14.36 -11.74 10.34
N VAL A 266 -15.37 -11.76 11.22
CA VAL A 266 -16.50 -12.71 11.28
C VAL A 266 -16.22 -14.04 12.01
N GLN A 267 -16.76 -14.19 13.23
CA GLN A 267 -17.96 -15.02 13.46
C GLN A 267 -18.41 -15.10 14.93
N GLN A 268 -19.71 -14.90 15.09
CA GLN A 268 -20.67 -15.69 15.87
C GLN A 268 -20.36 -16.01 17.34
N ASP A 269 -21.08 -15.29 18.18
CA ASP A 269 -21.41 -15.67 19.55
C ASP A 269 -22.48 -16.78 19.54
N MET A 270 -22.18 -17.90 20.19
CA MET A 270 -23.09 -19.04 20.43
C MET A 270 -23.11 -19.32 21.93
N ASN A 271 -24.23 -19.06 22.61
CA ASN A 271 -24.99 -20.09 23.32
C ASN A 271 -26.14 -19.53 24.16
N THR A 272 -27.36 -20.01 23.90
CA THR A 272 -28.24 -20.46 24.99
C THR A 272 -29.20 -21.54 24.49
N ARG A 273 -29.10 -22.76 25.03
CA ARG A 273 -30.07 -23.88 24.93
C ARG A 273 -31.09 -23.75 26.10
N PRO A 274 -32.31 -24.36 26.10
CA PRO A 274 -32.49 -25.83 25.93
C PRO A 274 -33.86 -26.42 25.45
N LYS A 275 -33.83 -27.73 25.09
CA LYS A 275 -34.86 -28.83 25.06
C LYS A 275 -36.10 -28.64 24.14
N LYS A 276 -36.56 -29.63 23.33
CA LYS A 276 -37.14 -30.97 23.65
C LYS A 276 -37.48 -31.73 22.32
N GLN A 277 -37.47 -33.09 22.34
CA GLN A 277 -38.26 -34.13 21.58
C GLN A 277 -38.74 -33.83 20.12
N GLU A 278 -38.71 -34.70 19.10
CA GLU A 278 -38.93 -36.16 19.01
C GLU A 278 -38.71 -36.64 17.54
N ALA A 279 -38.32 -37.91 17.37
CA ALA A 279 -38.74 -38.88 16.33
C ALA A 279 -38.28 -38.84 14.84
N ILE A 280 -37.56 -39.94 14.44
CA ILE A 280 -37.82 -40.85 13.28
C ILE A 280 -37.41 -40.30 11.87
N GLN A 281 -36.75 -40.97 10.91
CA GLN A 281 -36.52 -42.39 10.55
C GLN A 281 -35.31 -42.53 9.58
N ASP A 282 -34.78 -43.76 9.52
CA ASP A 282 -33.89 -44.35 8.51
C ASP A 282 -34.26 -44.07 7.03
N ILE A 283 -33.26 -44.12 6.14
CA ILE A 283 -33.07 -45.18 5.12
C ILE A 283 -31.86 -44.83 4.25
N ASN A 284 -30.88 -45.73 4.25
CA ASN A 284 -29.86 -45.93 3.21
C ASN A 284 -30.45 -46.97 2.23
N PRO A 285 -30.11 -46.97 0.93
CA PRO A 285 -29.03 -47.86 0.52
C PRO A 285 -28.18 -47.40 -0.69
N LYS A 286 -26.98 -47.96 -0.69
CA LYS A 286 -26.04 -48.13 -1.81
C LYS A 286 -26.57 -49.12 -2.87
N GLU A 287 -25.76 -49.22 -3.94
CA GLU A 287 -25.69 -50.25 -4.99
C GLU A 287 -26.49 -49.90 -6.27
N GLU A 288 -25.96 -49.99 -7.50
CA GLU A 288 -24.89 -50.83 -8.05
C GLU A 288 -24.54 -50.37 -9.49
N LYS A 289 -23.26 -50.53 -9.89
CA LYS A 289 -22.70 -51.11 -11.16
C LYS A 289 -23.22 -50.64 -12.54
N GLU A 290 -22.49 -50.74 -13.65
CA GLU A 290 -21.10 -50.94 -14.10
C GLU A 290 -21.23 -51.06 -15.64
N LYS A 291 -20.23 -50.60 -16.41
CA LYS A 291 -19.84 -51.06 -17.76
C LYS A 291 -20.83 -50.75 -18.91
N GLU A 292 -20.41 -50.45 -20.14
CA GLU A 292 -19.33 -51.07 -20.92
C GLU A 292 -19.02 -50.22 -22.19
N GLU A 293 -17.73 -50.18 -22.56
CA GLU A 293 -17.13 -50.22 -23.91
C GLU A 293 -17.53 -49.16 -24.98
N SER A 294 -16.61 -48.30 -25.43
CA SER A 294 -15.48 -48.55 -26.34
C SER A 294 -15.89 -49.14 -27.69
N GLU A 295 -15.80 -48.35 -28.76
CA GLU A 295 -14.98 -48.66 -29.94
C GLU A 295 -15.10 -47.57 -31.02
N ASN A 296 -13.93 -47.19 -31.55
CA ASN A 296 -13.64 -46.91 -32.95
C ASN A 296 -14.35 -45.72 -33.65
N HIS A 297 -13.60 -44.66 -33.99
CA HIS A 297 -13.01 -44.58 -35.34
C HIS A 297 -11.96 -43.47 -35.48
N SER A 298 -10.82 -43.89 -36.03
CA SER A 298 -9.75 -43.09 -36.64
C SER A 298 -10.24 -42.38 -37.91
N MET A 299 -9.67 -41.20 -38.23
CA MET A 299 -9.00 -40.95 -39.51
C MET A 299 -8.46 -39.51 -39.59
N THR A 300 -7.14 -39.43 -39.50
CA THR A 300 -6.29 -38.42 -40.13
C THR A 300 -6.48 -38.43 -41.65
N PHE A 301 -6.43 -37.29 -42.33
CA PHE A 301 -5.67 -37.14 -43.59
C PHE A 301 -5.53 -35.67 -44.03
N ALA A 302 -4.31 -35.40 -44.54
CA ALA A 302 -3.84 -34.34 -45.45
C ALA A 302 -3.95 -32.86 -45.03
#